data_AF-A0A1I6FHP8-F1
#
_entry.id   AF-A0A1I6FHP8-F1
#
_cell.length_a   1.000
_cell.length_b   1.000
_cell.length_c   1.000
_cell.angle_alpha   90.00
_cell.angle_beta   90.00
_cell.angle_gamma   90.00
#
_symmetry.space_group_name_H-M   'P 1'
#
loop_
_entity.id
_entity.type
_entity.pdbx_description
1 polymer ?
#
loop_
_entity_poly.entity_id
_entity_poly.type
_entity_poly.pdbx_seq_one_letter_code
_entity_poly.pdbx_strand_id
1 'polypeptide(L)'
;MTEAVTEPESDTVVEEPEQAPPAGPSLHQPKRWLIAAGEVVAIVVLVIVAVWAWNRGVVSLEYPIDGREPLISTRYHGNWLGTAAGALTLAVVLLLDVVRQVLLAVRTRPQKAADSDM
;
A
#
# COMPACT_ATOMS: atom_id res chain seq x y z
N MET A 1 33.80 -49.88 57.31
CA MET A 1 33.28 -50.25 55.98
C MET A 1 31.82 -49.85 55.95
N THR A 2 31.54 -48.65 55.45
CA THR A 2 30.20 -48.16 55.09
C THR A 2 30.45 -47.07 54.06
N GLU A 3 30.08 -47.39 52.82
CA GLU A 3 30.34 -46.58 51.63
C GLU A 3 29.58 -45.26 51.70
N ALA A 4 30.30 -44.15 51.55
CA ALA A 4 29.71 -42.87 51.19
C ALA A 4 29.34 -42.94 49.70
N VAL A 5 28.16 -43.49 49.43
CA VAL A 5 27.55 -43.52 48.10
C VAL A 5 27.23 -42.09 47.69
N THR A 6 27.82 -41.74 46.56
CA THR A 6 27.65 -40.50 45.81
C THR A 6 26.32 -40.57 45.08
N GLU A 7 25.46 -39.58 45.24
CA GLU A 7 24.40 -39.29 44.26
C GLU A 7 24.63 -37.84 43.79
N PRO A 8 25.07 -37.63 42.53
CA PRO A 8 25.05 -36.31 41.95
C PRO A 8 23.59 -35.95 41.70
N GLU A 9 23.15 -34.85 42.30
CA GLU A 9 21.91 -34.15 42.00
C GLU A 9 21.83 -33.98 40.48
N SER A 10 20.92 -34.75 39.87
CA SER A 10 20.60 -34.66 38.46
C SER A 10 19.92 -33.33 38.22
N ASP A 11 20.73 -32.31 37.99
CA ASP A 11 20.34 -31.03 37.43
C ASP A 11 19.84 -31.32 36.01
N THR A 12 18.55 -31.66 35.92
CA THR A 12 17.86 -31.78 34.64
C THR A 12 17.75 -30.36 34.09
N VAL A 13 18.79 -29.94 33.38
CA VAL A 13 18.74 -28.84 32.44
C VAL A 13 17.66 -29.21 31.44
N VAL A 14 16.47 -28.65 31.64
CA VAL A 14 15.42 -28.62 30.63
C VAL A 14 16.02 -27.82 29.48
N GLU A 15 16.55 -28.50 28.47
CA GLU A 15 16.86 -27.89 27.18
C GLU A 15 15.53 -27.34 26.64
N GLU A 16 15.33 -26.04 26.85
CA GLU A 16 14.31 -25.25 26.18
C GLU A 16 14.46 -25.55 24.68
N PRO A 17 13.42 -26.08 23.99
CA PRO A 17 13.57 -26.53 22.62
C PRO A 17 14.04 -25.35 21.79
N GLU A 18 15.26 -25.46 21.26
CA GLU A 18 15.91 -24.44 20.45
C GLU A 18 14.95 -24.06 19.32
N GLN A 19 14.33 -22.89 19.47
CA GLN A 19 13.32 -22.38 18.55
C GLN A 19 13.97 -22.33 17.18
N ALA A 20 13.52 -23.22 16.30
CA ALA A 20 14.03 -23.33 14.94
C ALA A 20 14.13 -21.93 14.32
N PRO A 21 15.29 -21.56 13.71
CA PRO A 21 15.52 -20.23 13.20
C PRO A 21 14.36 -19.79 12.30
N PRO A 22 13.86 -18.55 12.43
CA PRO A 22 12.70 -18.09 11.69
C PRO A 22 12.95 -18.33 10.21
N ALA A 23 12.04 -19.09 9.58
CA ALA A 23 12.13 -19.46 8.18
C ALA A 23 12.50 -18.22 7.35
N GLY A 24 13.67 -18.28 6.71
CA GLY A 24 14.22 -17.16 5.96
C GLY A 24 13.24 -16.66 4.89
N PRO A 25 13.36 -15.39 4.45
CA PRO A 25 12.41 -14.78 3.53
C PRO A 25 12.22 -15.63 2.27
N SER A 26 11.02 -16.20 2.10
CA SER A 26 10.73 -17.04 0.95
C SER A 26 10.75 -16.20 -0.34
N LEU A 27 11.49 -16.69 -1.34
CA LEU A 27 11.93 -15.90 -2.49
C LEU A 27 10.83 -15.57 -3.52
N HIS A 28 9.58 -16.00 -3.31
CA HIS A 28 8.45 -15.60 -4.15
C HIS A 28 7.20 -15.49 -3.28
N GLN A 29 6.76 -14.26 -3.00
CA GLN A 29 5.45 -14.01 -2.37
C GLN A 29 4.44 -13.56 -3.43
N PRO A 30 3.77 -14.50 -4.14
CA PRO A 30 2.82 -14.16 -5.21
C PRO A 30 1.67 -13.26 -4.71
N LYS A 31 1.33 -13.36 -3.41
CA LYS A 31 0.34 -12.48 -2.77
C LYS A 31 0.72 -11.00 -2.83
N ARG A 32 2.00 -10.65 -2.75
CA ARG A 32 2.44 -9.24 -2.80
C ARG A 32 2.25 -8.61 -4.18
N TRP A 33 2.52 -9.36 -5.25
CA TRP A 33 2.31 -8.87 -6.61
C TRP A 33 0.83 -8.62 -6.93
N LEU A 34 -0.06 -9.48 -6.42
CA LEU A 34 -1.50 -9.28 -6.56
C LEU A 34 -1.99 -8.02 -5.83
N ILE A 35 -1.46 -7.74 -4.64
CA ILE A 35 -1.80 -6.53 -3.87
C ILE A 35 -1.33 -5.28 -4.64
N ALA A 36 -0.08 -5.25 -5.09
CA ALA A 36 0.44 -4.13 -5.85
C ALA A 36 -0.35 -3.88 -7.15
N ALA A 37 -0.71 -4.94 -7.88
CA ALA A 37 -1.59 -4.81 -9.05
C ALA A 37 -2.98 -4.27 -8.68
N GLY A 38 -3.54 -4.75 -7.57
CA GLY A 38 -4.81 -4.26 -7.04
C GLY A 38 -4.79 -2.78 -6.66
N GLU A 39 -3.70 -2.30 -6.06
CA GLU A 39 -3.50 -0.90 -5.71
C GLU A 39 -3.45 -0.01 -6.95
N VAL A 40 -2.75 -0.44 -8.00
CA VAL A 40 -2.71 0.31 -9.27
C VAL A 40 -4.10 0.41 -9.90
N VAL A 41 -4.86 -0.68 -9.91
CA VAL A 41 -6.25 -0.65 -10.41
C VAL A 41 -7.12 0.27 -9.54
N ALA A 42 -6.97 0.23 -8.22
CA ALA A 42 -7.70 1.10 -7.31
C ALA A 42 -7.40 2.59 -7.57
N ILE A 43 -6.14 2.95 -7.82
CA ILE A 43 -5.73 4.32 -8.21
C ILE A 43 -6.48 4.74 -9.49
N VAL A 44 -6.48 3.91 -10.52
CA VAL A 44 -7.15 4.21 -11.80
C VAL A 44 -8.65 4.43 -11.59
N VAL A 45 -9.29 3.55 -10.81
CA VAL A 45 -10.72 3.68 -10.49
C VAL A 45 -11.00 4.98 -9.71
N LEU A 46 -10.17 5.31 -8.73
CA LEU A 46 -10.33 6.55 -7.95
C LEU A 46 -10.17 7.80 -8.81
N VAL A 47 -9.24 7.80 -9.77
CA VAL A 47 -9.08 8.92 -10.72
C VAL A 47 -10.31 9.05 -11.61
N ILE A 48 -10.84 7.94 -12.14
CA ILE A 48 -12.09 7.96 -12.93
C ILE A 48 -13.25 8.53 -12.10
N VAL A 49 -13.40 8.08 -10.86
CA VAL A 49 -14.42 8.58 -9.93
C VAL A 49 -14.23 10.07 -9.66
N ALA A 50 -12.98 10.53 -9.47
CA ALA A 50 -12.68 11.93 -9.22
C ALA A 50 -13.08 12.83 -10.41
N VAL A 51 -12.70 12.44 -11.64
CA VAL A 51 -13.07 13.17 -12.87
C VAL A 51 -14.58 13.17 -13.06
N TRP A 52 -15.23 12.02 -12.87
CA TRP A 52 -16.68 11.90 -12.99
C TRP A 52 -17.42 12.76 -11.97
N ALA A 53 -16.97 12.75 -10.71
CA ALA A 53 -17.54 13.58 -9.66
C ALA A 53 -17.30 15.08 -9.93
N TRP A 54 -16.11 15.47 -10.42
CA TRP A 54 -15.84 16.85 -10.82
C TRP A 54 -16.80 17.34 -11.90
N ASN A 55 -17.01 16.55 -12.95
CA ASN A 55 -17.92 16.89 -14.06
C ASN A 55 -19.38 17.02 -13.62
N ARG A 56 -19.78 16.38 -12.52
CA ARG A 56 -21.10 16.59 -11.90
C ARG A 56 -21.12 17.70 -10.87
N GLY A 57 -19.96 18.04 -10.32
CA GLY A 57 -19.78 19.09 -9.34
C GLY A 57 -19.84 20.50 -9.91
N VAL A 58 -19.42 20.67 -11.16
CA VAL A 58 -19.39 21.97 -11.85
C VAL A 58 -20.47 21.99 -12.93
N VAL A 59 -21.54 22.76 -12.70
CA VAL A 59 -22.66 22.87 -13.64
C VAL A 59 -22.79 24.31 -14.12
N SER A 60 -22.68 24.50 -15.43
CA SER A 60 -22.96 25.79 -16.08
C SER A 60 -24.44 25.89 -16.40
N LEU A 61 -25.08 26.95 -15.90
CA LEU A 61 -26.48 27.29 -16.18
C LEU A 61 -26.48 28.52 -17.09
N GLU A 62 -27.14 28.40 -18.22
CA GLU A 62 -27.38 29.51 -19.14
C GLU A 62 -28.79 30.04 -18.92
N TYR A 63 -28.89 31.33 -18.62
CA TYR A 63 -30.17 32.02 -18.50
C TYR A 63 -30.36 32.89 -19.75
N PRO A 64 -31.23 32.49 -20.69
CA PRO A 64 -31.50 33.28 -21.88
C PRO A 64 -32.19 34.59 -21.47
N ILE A 65 -31.75 35.69 -22.07
CA ILE A 65 -32.31 37.02 -21.87
C ILE A 65 -32.61 37.62 -23.25
N ASP A 66 -33.87 37.93 -23.51
CA ASP A 66 -34.29 38.44 -24.81
C ASP A 66 -33.54 39.73 -25.20
N GLY A 67 -32.99 39.72 -26.42
CA GLY A 67 -32.25 40.85 -27.00
C GLY A 67 -30.88 41.11 -26.38
N ARG A 68 -30.35 40.22 -25.53
CA ARG A 68 -29.03 40.35 -24.88
C ARG A 68 -28.27 39.03 -24.87
N GLU A 69 -26.99 39.10 -24.54
CA GLU A 69 -26.17 37.90 -24.37
C GLU A 69 -26.63 37.09 -23.15
N PRO A 70 -26.69 35.74 -23.22
CA PRO A 70 -27.15 34.90 -22.12
C PRO A 70 -26.30 35.10 -20.87
N LEU A 71 -26.96 35.07 -19.70
CA LEU A 71 -26.24 35.11 -18.43
C LEU A 71 -25.73 33.72 -18.08
N ILE A 72 -24.41 33.55 -18.04
CA ILE A 72 -23.77 32.29 -17.64
C ILE A 72 -23.53 32.32 -16.13
N SER A 73 -24.06 31.34 -15.42
CA SER A 73 -23.83 31.15 -13.98
C SER A 73 -23.26 29.76 -13.72
N THR A 74 -22.15 29.67 -12.99
CA THR A 74 -21.57 28.39 -12.58
C THR A 74 -22.04 28.02 -11.19
N ARG A 75 -22.71 26.88 -11.08
CA ARG A 75 -23.14 26.31 -9.80
C ARG A 75 -22.20 25.19 -9.39
N TYR A 76 -21.73 25.25 -8.15
CA TYR A 76 -20.88 24.24 -7.55
C TYR A 76 -21.67 23.35 -6.58
N HIS A 77 -21.64 22.04 -6.83
CA HIS A 77 -22.22 21.03 -5.95
C HIS A 77 -21.15 20.47 -5.03
N GLY A 78 -21.12 20.97 -3.79
CA GLY A 78 -20.08 20.64 -2.80
C GLY A 78 -19.98 19.16 -2.46
N ASN A 79 -21.08 18.40 -2.50
CA ASN A 79 -21.05 16.95 -2.31
C ASN A 79 -20.21 16.25 -3.39
N TRP A 80 -20.42 16.61 -4.66
CA TRP A 80 -19.68 16.05 -5.80
C TRP A 80 -18.22 16.51 -5.79
N LEU A 81 -17.96 17.79 -5.51
CA LEU A 81 -16.59 18.30 -5.42
C LEU A 81 -15.82 17.70 -4.23
N GLY A 82 -16.50 17.49 -3.10
CA GLY A 82 -15.95 16.80 -1.94
C GLY A 82 -15.61 15.34 -2.26
N THR A 83 -16.48 14.61 -2.97
CA THR A 83 -16.18 13.26 -3.46
C THR A 83 -14.97 13.27 -4.39
N ALA A 84 -14.88 14.24 -5.32
CA ALA A 84 -13.75 14.34 -6.23
C ALA A 84 -12.43 14.58 -5.49
N ALA A 85 -12.43 15.52 -4.54
CA ALA A 85 -11.26 15.84 -3.72
C ALA A 85 -10.84 14.64 -2.85
N GLY A 86 -11.79 13.97 -2.21
CA GLY A 86 -11.54 12.78 -1.40
C GLY A 86 -10.96 11.63 -2.23
N ALA A 87 -11.56 11.34 -3.39
CA ALA A 87 -11.09 10.29 -4.29
C ALA A 87 -9.68 10.57 -4.81
N LEU A 88 -9.40 11.80 -5.23
CA LEU A 88 -8.07 12.20 -5.68
C LEU A 88 -7.02 12.11 -4.55
N THR A 89 -7.38 12.52 -3.33
CA THR A 89 -6.50 12.40 -2.17
C THR A 89 -6.13 10.94 -1.89
N LEU A 90 -7.13 10.04 -1.89
CA LEU A 90 -6.89 8.61 -1.71
C LEU A 90 -6.01 8.02 -2.83
N ALA A 91 -6.23 8.43 -4.08
CA ALA A 91 -5.42 7.99 -5.20
C ALA A 91 -3.94 8.38 -5.02
N VAL A 92 -3.67 9.60 -4.55
CA VAL A 92 -2.31 10.07 -4.25
C VAL A 92 -1.68 9.28 -3.10
N VAL A 93 -2.44 9.00 -2.03
CA VAL A 93 -1.92 8.18 -0.91
C VAL A 93 -1.52 6.79 -1.38
N LEU A 94 -2.37 6.12 -2.18
CA LEU A 94 -2.05 4.81 -2.74
C LEU A 94 -0.83 4.89 -3.68
N LEU A 95 -0.72 5.94 -4.49
CA LEU A 95 0.43 6.14 -5.35
C LEU A 95 1.74 6.25 -4.55
N LEU A 96 1.73 6.97 -3.42
CA LEU A 96 2.89 7.06 -2.53
C LEU A 96 3.28 5.69 -1.95
N ASP A 97 2.30 4.86 -1.61
CA ASP A 97 2.57 3.51 -1.13
C ASP A 97 3.17 2.62 -2.23
N VAL A 98 2.63 2.67 -3.45
CA VAL A 98 3.21 1.98 -4.61
C VAL A 98 4.65 2.42 -4.85
N VAL A 99 4.93 3.73 -4.81
CA VAL A 99 6.30 4.26 -4.94
C VAL A 99 7.20 3.73 -3.83
N ARG A 100 6.73 3.71 -2.57
CA ARG A 100 7.48 3.15 -1.44
C ARG A 100 7.79 1.67 -1.67
N GLN A 101 6.81 0.87 -2.09
CA GLN A 101 6.99 -0.56 -2.37
C GLN A 101 8.03 -0.78 -3.47
N VAL A 102 7.99 0.02 -4.55
CA VAL A 102 8.97 -0.03 -5.65
C VAL A 102 10.37 0.34 -5.17
N LEU A 103 10.52 1.42 -4.41
CA LEU A 103 11.84 1.84 -3.88
C LEU A 103 12.44 0.79 -2.96
N LEU A 104 11.62 0.18 -2.09
CA LEU A 104 12.06 -0.91 -1.24
C LEU A 104 12.48 -2.14 -2.06
N ALA A 105 11.73 -2.51 -3.09
CA ALA A 105 12.06 -3.63 -3.96
C ALA A 105 13.36 -3.41 -4.76
N VAL A 106 13.61 -2.17 -5.22
CA VAL A 106 14.85 -1.82 -5.93
C VAL A 106 16.05 -1.85 -4.97
N ARG A 107 15.91 -1.31 -3.75
CA ARG A 107 17.00 -1.26 -2.76
C ARG A 107 17.38 -2.64 -2.22
N THR A 108 16.44 -3.57 -2.11
CA THR A 108 16.71 -4.91 -1.57
C THR A 108 17.27 -5.89 -2.59
N ARG A 109 17.46 -5.51 -3.87
CA ARG A 109 18.13 -6.35 -4.88
C ARG A 109 19.63 -6.41 -4.54
N PRO A 110 20.14 -7.49 -3.91
CA PRO A 110 21.53 -7.56 -3.50
C PRO A 110 22.38 -7.71 -4.75
N GLN A 111 23.55 -7.07 -4.74
CA GLN A 111 24.59 -7.11 -5.76
C GLN A 111 25.26 -8.49 -5.82
N LYS A 112 24.49 -9.57 -5.93
CA LYS A 112 24.99 -10.96 -5.97
C LYS A 112 25.36 -11.35 -7.40
N ALA A 113 26.24 -10.57 -8.01
CA ALA A 113 26.86 -10.88 -9.31
C ALA A 113 28.29 -10.29 -9.45
N ALA A 114 28.81 -9.58 -8.45
CA ALA A 114 30.15 -9.00 -8.49
C ALA A 114 31.21 -9.79 -7.68
N ASP A 115 30.84 -10.95 -7.14
CA ASP A 115 31.71 -11.79 -6.28
C ASP A 115 31.77 -13.25 -6.75
N SER A 116 31.50 -13.48 -8.05
CA SER A 116 31.60 -14.80 -8.68
C SER A 116 32.53 -14.83 -9.90
N ASP A 117 33.34 -13.78 -10.10
CA ASP A 117 34.37 -13.69 -11.14
C ASP A 117 35.76 -13.46 -10.49
N MET A 118 36.04 -14.24 -9.44
CA MET A 118 37.40 -14.60 -9.05
C MET A 118 37.79 -15.92 -9.71
#